data_AF-A0A437STI9-F1
#
_entry.id   AF-A0A437STI9-F1
#
_cell.length_a   1.000
_cell.length_b   1.000
_cell.length_c   1.000
_cell.angle_alpha   90.00
_cell.angle_beta   90.00
_cell.angle_gamma   90.00
#
_symmetry.space_group_name_H-M   'P 1'
#
loop_
_entity.id
_entity.type
_entity.pdbx_description
1 polymer ?
#
loop_
_entity_poly.entity_id
_entity_poly.type
_entity_poly.pdbx_seq_one_letter_code
_entity_poly.pdbx_strand_id
1 'polypeptide(L)'
;MKLAKRYILWDVKHGKKLNTLRKVRGVTDSNDNEIPYIYIPYGSCGIIRTILEYLKLKYDKDLEKTLEFLSNSILIKTTLQSGYLFGTAGVISTIYELIKYFPTDKKYKYAFSNLINSLCSTSFIKNDQLLFPSDQNMESNVDYGSGQVGILLTFYKVINDIEFDPLFK
;
A
#
# COMPACT_ATOMS: atom_id res chain seq x y z
N MET A 1 13.58 -0.18 -20.42
CA MET A 1 12.44 0.79 -20.36
C MET A 1 11.22 0.39 -21.18
N LYS A 2 11.31 0.14 -22.50
CA LYS A 2 10.13 -0.31 -23.30
C LYS A 2 9.49 -1.61 -22.79
N LEU A 3 10.28 -2.58 -22.33
CA LEU A 3 9.77 -3.80 -21.70
C LEU A 3 9.05 -3.55 -20.37
N ALA A 4 9.59 -2.68 -19.50
CA ALA A 4 8.98 -2.38 -18.19
C ALA A 4 7.58 -1.78 -18.33
N LYS A 5 7.41 -0.76 -19.20
CA LYS A 5 6.10 -0.19 -19.53
C LYS A 5 5.14 -1.27 -20.06
N ARG A 6 5.62 -2.19 -20.89
CA ARG A 6 4.82 -3.29 -21.44
C ARG A 6 4.32 -4.25 -20.36
N TYR A 7 5.17 -4.63 -19.40
CA TYR A 7 4.77 -5.52 -18.29
C TYR A 7 3.75 -4.87 -17.36
N ILE A 8 3.99 -3.61 -16.96
CA ILE A 8 3.04 -2.85 -16.11
C ILE A 8 1.66 -2.77 -16.78
N LEU A 9 1.62 -2.38 -18.06
CA LEU A 9 0.36 -2.29 -18.80
C LEU A 9 -0.28 -3.67 -19.04
N TRP A 10 0.51 -4.74 -19.06
CA TRP A 10 0.00 -6.10 -19.20
C TRP A 10 -0.69 -6.56 -17.91
N ASP A 11 -0.06 -6.37 -16.75
CA ASP A 11 -0.64 -6.74 -15.44
C ASP A 11 -1.96 -5.98 -15.18
N VAL A 12 -1.99 -4.68 -15.49
CA VAL A 12 -3.21 -3.86 -15.38
C VAL A 12 -4.32 -4.37 -16.31
N LYS A 13 -3.97 -4.79 -17.54
CA LYS A 13 -4.97 -5.26 -18.53
C LYS A 13 -5.45 -6.69 -18.32
N HIS A 14 -4.64 -7.55 -17.69
CA HIS A 14 -4.90 -8.99 -17.59
C HIS A 14 -5.23 -9.47 -16.17
N GLY A 15 -5.29 -8.57 -15.19
CA GLY A 15 -5.93 -8.85 -13.90
C GLY A 15 -7.36 -9.35 -14.12
N LYS A 16 -7.68 -10.56 -13.62
CA LYS A 16 -8.99 -11.19 -13.82
C LYS A 16 -10.02 -10.70 -12.80
N LYS A 17 -11.21 -10.35 -13.31
CA LYS A 17 -12.46 -10.19 -12.55
C LYS A 17 -12.86 -11.52 -11.90
N LEU A 18 -13.02 -11.58 -10.58
CA LEU A 18 -13.52 -12.77 -9.89
C LEU A 18 -15.00 -12.54 -9.55
N ASN A 19 -15.89 -13.14 -10.36
CA ASN A 19 -17.33 -13.16 -10.08
C ASN A 19 -17.64 -14.04 -8.86
N THR A 20 -17.49 -13.50 -7.64
CA THR A 20 -17.90 -14.20 -6.42
C THR A 20 -18.95 -13.40 -5.65
N LEU A 21 -20.11 -14.01 -5.41
CA LEU A 21 -21.20 -13.52 -4.54
C LEU A 21 -20.80 -13.34 -3.06
N ARG A 22 -19.58 -13.75 -2.68
CA ARG A 22 -19.05 -13.58 -1.34
C ARG A 22 -18.21 -12.31 -1.34
N LYS A 23 -18.60 -11.34 -0.50
CA LYS A 23 -17.80 -10.18 -0.12
C LYS A 23 -16.46 -10.66 0.44
N VAL A 24 -15.48 -10.84 -0.43
CA VAL A 24 -14.10 -11.10 -0.02
C VAL A 24 -13.66 -9.86 0.75
N ARG A 25 -12.91 -10.06 1.84
CA ARG A 25 -12.33 -8.96 2.61
C ARG A 25 -11.36 -8.17 1.71
N GLY A 26 -11.90 -7.09 1.15
CA GLY A 26 -11.29 -6.14 0.22
C GLY A 26 -12.24 -4.95 0.11
N VAL A 27 -11.70 -3.76 -0.17
CA VAL A 27 -12.47 -2.51 -0.17
C VAL A 27 -13.13 -2.32 -1.54
N THR A 28 -14.37 -1.86 -1.53
CA THR A 28 -15.14 -1.45 -2.71
C THR A 28 -14.92 0.04 -2.99
N ASP A 29 -14.62 0.43 -4.23
CA ASP A 29 -14.75 1.81 -4.71
C ASP A 29 -16.18 2.08 -5.18
N SER A 30 -16.58 3.34 -5.09
CA SER A 30 -17.83 3.99 -5.48
C SER A 30 -18.28 3.82 -6.94
N ASN A 31 -17.51 3.14 -7.80
CA ASN A 31 -17.75 3.02 -9.25
C ASN A 31 -17.66 1.58 -9.79
N ASP A 32 -17.98 0.55 -8.99
CA ASP A 32 -18.00 -0.87 -9.41
C ASP A 32 -16.68 -1.43 -10.02
N ASN A 33 -15.55 -0.77 -9.76
CA ASN A 33 -14.22 -1.27 -10.12
C ASN A 33 -13.66 -2.14 -8.98
N GLU A 34 -13.36 -3.41 -9.25
CA GLU A 34 -12.67 -4.28 -8.29
C GLU A 34 -11.17 -3.97 -8.28
N ILE A 35 -10.68 -3.74 -7.07
CA ILE A 35 -9.33 -3.35 -6.77
C ILE A 35 -8.38 -4.54 -6.98
N PRO A 36 -7.29 -4.42 -7.77
CA PRO A 36 -6.20 -5.37 -7.72
C PRO A 36 -5.75 -5.48 -6.27
N TYR A 37 -5.58 -6.70 -5.76
CA TYR A 37 -5.09 -7.00 -4.40
C TYR A 37 -4.25 -5.84 -3.84
N ILE A 38 -4.73 -5.12 -2.82
CA ILE A 38 -4.21 -3.77 -2.49
C ILE A 38 -2.75 -3.72 -2.04
N TYR A 39 -2.14 -4.85 -1.78
CA TYR A 39 -0.89 -4.95 -1.04
C TYR A 39 0.36 -4.85 -1.93
N ILE A 40 1.55 -4.95 -1.31
CA ILE A 40 2.83 -4.77 -2.00
C ILE A 40 3.08 -5.96 -2.96
N PRO A 41 3.11 -7.24 -2.53
CA PRO A 41 3.26 -8.36 -3.45
C PRO A 41 2.03 -8.54 -4.32
N TYR A 42 2.26 -8.68 -5.64
CA TYR A 42 1.23 -9.03 -6.62
C TYR A 42 0.01 -8.09 -6.62
N GLY A 43 0.20 -6.84 -6.22
CA GLY A 43 -0.89 -5.94 -5.86
C GLY A 43 -0.74 -4.49 -6.29
N SER A 44 -1.81 -3.71 -6.10
CA SER A 44 -1.87 -2.29 -6.49
C SER A 44 -0.74 -1.47 -5.87
N CYS A 45 -0.41 -1.70 -4.59
CA CYS A 45 0.67 -0.95 -3.97
C CYS A 45 2.01 -1.21 -4.68
N GLY A 46 2.37 -2.47 -4.95
CA GLY A 46 3.60 -2.80 -5.67
C GLY A 46 3.67 -2.17 -7.07
N ILE A 47 2.55 -2.18 -7.81
CA ILE A 47 2.46 -1.55 -9.14
C ILE A 47 2.62 -0.04 -9.04
N ILE A 48 1.91 0.61 -8.12
CA ILE A 48 1.98 2.06 -7.86
C ILE A 48 3.41 2.47 -7.55
N ARG A 49 4.06 1.78 -6.60
CA ARG A 49 5.45 2.00 -6.21
C ARG A 49 6.39 1.90 -7.41
N THR A 50 6.23 0.87 -8.24
CA THR A 50 7.02 0.67 -9.45
C THR A 50 6.81 1.79 -10.48
N ILE A 51 5.57 2.25 -10.67
CA ILE A 51 5.27 3.38 -11.56
C ILE A 51 5.93 4.66 -11.05
N LEU A 52 5.88 4.92 -9.74
CA LEU A 52 6.51 6.10 -9.12
C LEU A 52 8.04 6.08 -9.32
N GLU A 53 8.71 4.95 -9.11
CA GLU A 53 10.15 4.83 -9.38
C GLU A 53 10.47 5.05 -10.87
N TYR A 54 9.64 4.52 -11.78
CA TYR A 54 9.83 4.77 -13.21
C TYR A 54 9.69 6.26 -13.55
N LEU A 55 8.69 6.94 -12.99
CA LEU A 55 8.41 8.35 -13.29
C LEU A 55 9.50 9.29 -12.76
N LYS A 56 10.21 8.93 -11.69
CA LYS A 56 11.42 9.64 -11.24
C LYS A 56 12.53 9.65 -12.30
N LEU A 57 12.66 8.57 -13.07
CA LEU A 57 13.67 8.44 -14.13
C LEU A 57 13.21 9.07 -15.45
N LYS A 58 11.92 8.92 -15.79
CA LYS A 58 11.36 9.44 -17.03
C LYS A 58 9.87 9.68 -16.90
N TYR A 59 9.48 10.94 -17.10
CA TYR A 59 8.08 11.31 -17.21
C TYR A 59 7.38 10.62 -18.39
N ASP A 60 6.21 10.04 -18.11
CA ASP A 60 5.34 9.39 -19.09
C ASP A 60 3.87 9.64 -18.71
N LYS A 61 3.20 10.46 -19.51
CA LYS A 61 1.82 10.91 -19.26
C LYS A 61 0.81 9.75 -19.19
N ASP A 62 1.03 8.66 -19.92
CA ASP A 62 0.12 7.50 -19.87
C ASP A 62 0.27 6.75 -18.55
N LEU A 63 1.50 6.65 -18.04
CA LEU A 63 1.78 6.03 -16.75
C LEU A 63 1.27 6.88 -15.59
N GLU A 64 1.37 8.21 -15.68
CA GLU A 64 0.77 9.10 -14.68
C GLU A 64 -0.76 8.97 -14.61
N LYS A 65 -1.44 8.92 -15.75
CA LYS A 65 -2.89 8.63 -15.78
C LYS A 65 -3.22 7.26 -15.16
N THR A 66 -2.39 6.26 -15.44
CA THR A 66 -2.55 4.91 -14.87
C THR A 66 -2.30 4.93 -13.36
N LEU A 67 -1.32 5.70 -12.89
CA LEU A 67 -1.03 5.92 -11.48
C LEU A 67 -2.22 6.57 -10.76
N GLU A 68 -2.78 7.64 -11.32
CA GLU A 68 -3.97 8.29 -10.77
C GLU A 68 -5.14 7.31 -10.63
N PHE A 69 -5.40 6.52 -11.68
CA PHE A 69 -6.43 5.48 -11.67
C PHE A 69 -6.19 4.43 -10.57
N LEU A 70 -5.00 3.82 -10.54
CA LEU A 70 -4.66 2.79 -9.56
C LEU A 70 -4.64 3.32 -8.13
N SER A 71 -4.22 4.57 -7.93
CA SER A 71 -4.11 5.16 -6.59
C SER A 71 -5.45 5.24 -5.86
N ASN A 72 -6.56 5.39 -6.59
CA ASN A 72 -7.91 5.39 -6.00
C ASN A 72 -8.25 4.04 -5.36
N SER A 73 -7.68 2.95 -5.88
CA SER A 73 -7.90 1.59 -5.36
C SER A 73 -7.27 1.34 -3.99
N ILE A 74 -6.36 2.21 -3.53
CA ILE A 74 -5.73 2.07 -2.21
C ILE A 74 -6.20 3.13 -1.20
N LEU A 75 -7.20 3.95 -1.55
CA LEU A 75 -7.82 4.96 -0.67
C LEU A 75 -8.81 4.32 0.31
N ILE A 76 -8.29 3.43 1.14
CA ILE A 76 -9.07 2.63 2.08
C ILE A 76 -8.92 3.16 3.50
N LYS A 77 -9.86 2.80 4.39
CA LYS A 77 -9.83 3.23 5.80
C LYS A 77 -9.10 2.27 6.73
N THR A 78 -9.08 0.98 6.39
CA THR A 78 -8.51 -0.09 7.21
C THR A 78 -8.21 -1.31 6.35
N THR A 79 -7.32 -2.18 6.84
CA THR A 79 -7.14 -3.53 6.31
C THR A 79 -7.20 -4.53 7.45
N LEU A 80 -7.24 -5.82 7.12
CA LEU A 80 -7.27 -6.86 8.15
C LEU A 80 -5.92 -7.18 8.75
N GLN A 81 -4.86 -6.87 8.02
CA GLN A 81 -3.50 -7.27 8.33
C GLN A 81 -2.70 -6.01 8.66
N SER A 82 -1.77 -6.12 9.59
CA SER A 82 -1.03 -4.97 10.07
C SER A 82 0.34 -4.85 9.40
N GLY A 83 0.90 -5.95 8.91
CA GLY A 83 2.24 -6.05 8.36
C GLY A 83 2.53 -5.19 7.12
N TYR A 84 3.79 -5.21 6.69
CA TYR A 84 4.28 -4.45 5.54
C TYR A 84 3.87 -5.07 4.20
N LEU A 85 4.14 -6.36 3.99
CA LEU A 85 3.93 -6.96 2.67
C LEU A 85 2.44 -7.08 2.34
N PHE A 86 1.64 -7.58 3.27
CA PHE A 86 0.22 -7.92 3.05
C PHE A 86 -0.73 -7.11 3.93
N GLY A 87 -0.28 -6.02 4.53
CA GLY A 87 -1.06 -5.29 5.51
C GLY A 87 -1.01 -3.77 5.38
N THR A 88 -1.57 -3.15 6.42
CA THR A 88 -1.78 -1.72 6.53
C THR A 88 -0.48 -0.93 6.40
N ALA A 89 0.64 -1.42 6.92
CA ALA A 89 1.92 -0.72 6.84
C ALA A 89 2.45 -0.59 5.40
N GLY A 90 2.21 -1.56 4.52
CA GLY A 90 2.58 -1.45 3.09
C GLY A 90 1.73 -0.41 2.36
N VAL A 91 0.44 -0.36 2.68
CA VAL A 91 -0.48 0.63 2.11
C VAL A 91 -0.09 2.04 2.57
N ILE A 92 0.21 2.23 3.86
CA ILE A 92 0.73 3.49 4.41
C ILE A 92 1.99 3.94 3.68
N SER A 93 2.97 3.04 3.52
CA SER A 93 4.23 3.35 2.82
C SER A 93 3.99 3.77 1.37
N THR A 94 2.98 3.19 0.71
CA THR A 94 2.63 3.55 -0.67
C THR A 94 1.89 4.88 -0.76
N ILE A 95 0.90 5.12 0.11
CA ILE A 95 0.18 6.40 0.15
C ILE A 95 1.13 7.54 0.50
N TYR A 96 2.13 7.30 1.35
CA TYR A 96 3.15 8.30 1.66
C TYR A 96 3.88 8.79 0.40
N GLU A 97 4.28 7.91 -0.52
CA GLU A 97 4.87 8.37 -1.79
C GLU A 97 3.87 9.10 -2.68
N LEU A 98 2.60 8.70 -2.68
CA LEU A 98 1.57 9.41 -3.42
C LEU A 98 1.35 10.82 -2.87
N ILE A 99 1.49 11.03 -1.55
CA ILE A 99 1.48 12.38 -0.95
C ILE A 99 2.67 13.19 -1.47
N LYS A 100 3.85 12.59 -1.59
CA LYS A 100 5.04 13.27 -2.12
C LYS A 100 4.89 13.60 -3.61
N TYR A 101 4.31 12.69 -4.40
CA TYR A 101 4.12 12.86 -5.84
C TYR A 101 2.96 13.81 -6.18
N PHE A 102 1.84 13.75 -5.44
CA PHE A 102 0.65 14.59 -5.60
C PHE A 102 0.40 15.45 -4.33
N PRO A 103 1.26 16.44 -4.01
CA PRO A 103 1.21 17.15 -2.72
C PRO A 103 -0.05 18.01 -2.50
N THR A 104 -0.74 18.38 -3.59
CA THR A 104 -1.98 19.18 -3.57
C THR A 104 -3.22 18.34 -3.37
N ASP A 105 -3.17 17.03 -3.64
CA ASP A 105 -4.34 16.16 -3.54
C ASP A 105 -4.55 15.69 -2.08
N LYS A 106 -5.56 16.28 -1.43
CA LYS A 106 -5.88 16.02 -0.02
C LYS A 106 -6.38 14.61 0.22
N LYS A 107 -6.86 13.88 -0.80
CA LYS A 107 -7.42 12.53 -0.62
C LYS A 107 -6.37 11.55 -0.06
N TYR A 108 -5.12 11.69 -0.48
CA TYR A 108 -4.02 10.86 0.00
C TYR A 108 -3.69 11.15 1.46
N LYS A 109 -3.66 12.42 1.86
CA LYS A 109 -3.43 12.81 3.28
C LYS A 109 -4.55 12.30 4.20
N TYR A 110 -5.79 12.33 3.73
CA TYR A 110 -6.93 11.80 4.48
C TYR A 110 -6.85 10.27 4.63
N ALA A 111 -6.61 9.54 3.53
CA ALA A 111 -6.44 8.10 3.56
C ALA A 111 -5.26 7.67 4.45
N PHE A 112 -4.12 8.36 4.34
CA PHE A 112 -2.95 8.17 5.18
C PHE A 112 -3.29 8.29 6.67
N SER A 113 -3.96 9.38 7.06
CA SER A 113 -4.32 9.63 8.46
C SER A 113 -5.26 8.54 9.00
N ASN A 114 -6.24 8.10 8.21
CA ASN A 114 -7.14 7.01 8.59
C ASN A 114 -6.40 5.69 8.82
N LEU A 115 -5.47 5.35 7.92
CA LEU A 115 -4.71 4.11 8.03
C LEU A 115 -3.74 4.12 9.21
N ILE A 116 -3.08 5.25 9.48
CA ILE A 116 -2.24 5.42 10.67
C ILE A 116 -3.08 5.21 11.93
N ASN A 117 -4.24 5.88 12.03
CA ASN A 117 -5.14 5.71 13.16
C ASN A 117 -5.62 4.25 13.29
N SER A 118 -5.99 3.61 12.18
CA SER A 118 -6.40 2.21 12.17
C SER A 118 -5.29 1.30 12.67
N LEU A 119 -4.05 1.48 12.20
CA LEU A 119 -2.90 0.67 12.61
C LEU A 119 -2.55 0.88 14.08
N CYS A 120 -2.59 2.11 14.56
CA CYS A 120 -2.36 2.41 15.98
C CYS A 120 -3.49 1.84 16.86
N SER A 121 -4.73 1.80 16.37
CA SER A 121 -5.86 1.27 17.15
C SER A 121 -5.79 -0.24 17.42
N THR A 122 -4.97 -0.98 16.66
CA THR A 122 -4.75 -2.42 16.89
C THR A 122 -3.58 -2.71 17.82
N SER A 123 -2.82 -1.69 18.23
CA SER A 123 -1.69 -1.84 19.14
C SER A 123 -2.15 -2.26 20.54
N PHE A 124 -1.28 -2.96 21.26
CA PHE A 124 -1.54 -3.44 22.62
C PHE A 124 -0.27 -3.35 23.47
N ILE A 125 -0.44 -3.32 24.80
CA ILE A 125 0.69 -3.24 25.74
C ILE A 125 1.02 -4.64 26.25
N LYS A 126 2.30 -5.02 26.21
CA LYS A 126 2.83 -6.26 26.83
C LYS A 126 4.21 -5.96 27.40
N ASN A 127 4.44 -6.31 28.67
CA ASN A 127 5.71 -6.04 29.37
C ASN A 127 6.16 -4.57 29.27
N ASP A 128 5.24 -3.63 29.50
CA ASP A 128 5.47 -2.17 29.39
C ASP A 128 5.92 -1.67 28.00
N GLN A 129 5.78 -2.51 26.96
CA GLN A 129 6.07 -2.16 25.58
C GLN A 129 4.78 -2.06 24.76
N LEU A 130 4.70 -1.03 23.91
CA LEU A 130 3.67 -0.93 22.89
C LEU A 130 4.03 -1.85 21.72
N LEU A 131 3.19 -2.86 21.49
CA LEU A 131 3.36 -3.85 20.46
C LEU A 131 2.28 -3.69 19.38
N PHE A 132 2.67 -4.01 18.15
CA PHE A 132 1.71 -4.13 17.04
C PHE A 132 1.43 -5.61 16.75
N PRO A 133 0.19 -5.96 16.41
CA PRO A 133 -0.12 -7.31 15.96
C PRO A 133 0.61 -7.63 14.66
N SER A 134 0.96 -8.91 14.48
CA SER A 134 1.29 -9.47 13.18
C SER A 134 0.02 -9.67 12.35
N ASP A 135 0.18 -10.16 11.12
CA ASP A 135 -0.94 -10.56 10.29
C ASP A 135 -1.91 -11.49 11.04
N GLN A 136 -3.21 -11.30 10.77
CA GLN A 136 -4.36 -11.89 11.49
C GLN A 136 -4.68 -11.31 12.87
N ASN A 137 -3.90 -10.36 13.39
CA ASN A 137 -4.16 -9.67 14.65
C ASN A 137 -4.30 -10.57 15.88
N MET A 138 -3.67 -11.74 15.89
CA MET A 138 -3.76 -12.70 17.00
C MET A 138 -2.50 -12.70 17.89
N GLU A 139 -1.32 -12.45 17.31
CA GLU A 139 -0.05 -12.50 18.05
C GLU A 139 0.87 -11.35 17.61
N SER A 140 1.93 -11.09 18.37
CA SER A 140 3.06 -10.25 17.93
C SER A 140 4.19 -11.12 17.40
N ASN A 141 4.72 -10.81 16.22
CA ASN A 141 5.97 -11.38 15.73
C ASN A 141 6.91 -10.28 15.21
N VAL A 142 8.20 -10.62 15.05
CA VAL A 142 9.26 -9.68 14.65
C VAL A 142 9.64 -9.81 13.17
N ASP A 143 8.75 -10.34 12.34
CA ASP A 143 9.01 -10.53 10.91
C ASP A 143 8.97 -9.20 10.12
N TYR A 144 9.72 -9.15 9.03
CA TYR A 144 9.74 -8.00 8.11
C TYR A 144 8.41 -7.84 7.37
N GLY A 145 7.83 -8.93 6.87
CA GLY A 145 6.69 -8.85 5.98
C GLY A 145 5.35 -8.79 6.69
N SER A 146 5.16 -9.70 7.64
CA SER A 146 3.91 -9.89 8.39
C SER A 146 3.93 -9.29 9.79
N GLY A 147 5.09 -8.76 10.22
CA GLY A 147 5.37 -8.47 11.61
C GLY A 147 5.67 -7.02 11.94
N GLN A 148 6.04 -6.82 13.21
CA GLN A 148 6.29 -5.50 13.78
C GLN A 148 7.47 -4.78 13.14
N VAL A 149 8.48 -5.51 12.67
CA VAL A 149 9.67 -4.89 12.05
C VAL A 149 9.25 -4.12 10.80
N GLY A 150 8.38 -4.69 9.95
CA GLY A 150 7.85 -3.99 8.78
C GLY A 150 7.06 -2.74 9.14
N ILE A 151 6.26 -2.80 10.21
CA ILE A 151 5.47 -1.66 10.71
C ILE A 151 6.40 -0.54 11.20
N LEU A 152 7.39 -0.88 12.02
CA LEU A 152 8.35 0.08 12.57
C LEU A 152 9.19 0.72 11.47
N LEU A 153 9.61 -0.05 10.47
CA LEU A 153 10.33 0.47 9.31
C LEU A 153 9.45 1.42 8.47
N THR A 154 8.17 1.13 8.31
CA THR A 154 7.21 2.08 7.70
C THR A 154 7.13 3.39 8.48
N PHE A 155 7.03 3.37 9.81
CA PHE A 155 7.03 4.60 10.59
C PHE A 155 8.36 5.34 10.51
N TYR A 156 9.47 4.62 10.60
CA TYR A 156 10.81 5.19 10.45
C TYR A 156 10.94 5.94 9.13
N LYS A 157 10.48 5.33 8.04
CA LYS A 157 10.41 5.97 6.72
C LYS A 157 9.56 7.22 6.71
N VAL A 158 8.33 7.17 7.24
CA VAL A 158 7.42 8.33 7.24
C VAL A 158 8.04 9.51 7.98
N ILE A 159 8.72 9.24 9.10
CA ILE A 159 9.31 10.27 9.96
C ILE A 159 10.60 10.84 9.35
N ASN A 160 11.46 9.99 8.79
CA ASN A 160 12.80 10.37 8.35
C ASN A 160 12.94 10.57 6.84
N ASP A 161 11.88 10.27 6.08
CA ASP A 161 11.86 10.23 4.61
C ASP A 161 12.94 9.33 3.98
N ILE A 162 13.18 8.15 4.59
CA ILE A 162 14.20 7.19 4.15
C ILE A 162 13.54 5.90 3.67
N GLU A 163 13.83 5.49 2.42
CA GLU A 163 13.39 4.19 1.91
C GLU A 163 14.16 3.04 2.58
N PHE A 164 13.41 2.04 3.03
CA PHE A 164 13.98 0.83 3.63
C PHE A 164 13.79 -0.40 2.73
N ASP A 165 12.75 -0.44 1.90
CA ASP A 165 12.49 -1.60 1.03
C ASP A 165 13.54 -1.65 -0.10
N PRO A 166 14.37 -2.71 -0.17
CA PRO A 166 15.35 -2.87 -1.23
C PRO A 166 14.76 -2.89 -2.64
N LEU A 167 13.48 -3.23 -2.81
CA LEU A 167 12.80 -3.23 -4.10
C LEU A 167 12.58 -1.81 -4.67
N PHE A 168 12.60 -0.80 -3.81
CA PHE A 168 12.30 0.59 -4.19
C PHE A 168 13.43 1.57 -3.84
N LYS A 169 14.62 1.06 -3.47
CA LYS A 169 15.84 1.86 -3.26
C LYS A 169 16.53 2.24 -4.57
#